data_AF-A0A1T2L7L9-F1
#
_entry.id   AF-A0A1T2L7L9-F1
#
_cell.length_a   1.000
_cell.length_b   1.000
_cell.length_c   1.000
_cell.angle_alpha   90.00
_cell.angle_beta   90.00
_cell.angle_gamma   90.00
#
_symmetry.space_group_name_H-M   'P 1'
#
loop_
_entity.id
_entity.type
_entity.pdbx_description
1 polymer ?
#
loop_
_entity_poly.entity_id
_entity_poly.type
_entity_poly.pdbx_seq_one_letter_code
_entity_poly.pdbx_strand_id
1 'polypeptide(L)'
;MSDQASNDQRQFSRIPFKAEVTLKGASGEGRSELLDISLKGALIACPSGWQTKLGEQFSLELQLDGDSTTICMDTTVAHLSEKIIGLHCEHIDVESITHLRRLIELNLGNPDLLDRELAALSA
;
A
#
# COMPACT_ATOMS: atom_id res chain seq x y z
N MET A 1 20.65 25.13 14.48
CA MET A 1 19.77 23.96 14.72
C MET A 1 18.52 24.27 13.96
N SER A 2 18.42 23.76 12.73
CA SER A 2 17.39 24.17 11.77
C SER A 2 16.38 23.04 11.67
N ASP A 3 15.12 23.41 11.86
CA ASP A 3 13.95 22.54 11.92
C ASP A 3 13.88 21.59 10.72
N GLN A 4 13.62 20.32 11.05
CA GLN A 4 13.32 19.27 10.09
C GLN A 4 12.07 19.66 9.29
N ALA A 5 12.24 19.93 7.99
CA ALA A 5 11.16 19.87 7.04
C ALA A 5 10.74 18.40 6.88
N SER A 6 9.83 17.95 7.76
CA SER A 6 9.05 16.74 7.56
C SER A 6 8.36 16.88 6.20
N ASN A 7 8.72 16.00 5.27
CA ASN A 7 8.22 15.94 3.91
C ASN A 7 6.71 15.65 3.87
N ASP A 8 5.89 16.67 4.14
CA ASP A 8 4.42 16.64 4.12
C ASP A 8 3.89 16.93 2.70
N GLN A 9 4.47 16.24 1.72
CA GLN A 9 4.01 16.23 0.31
C GLN A 9 3.21 14.96 -0.01
N ARG A 10 2.77 14.22 1.02
CA ARG A 10 1.97 13.02 0.80
C ARG A 10 0.54 13.42 0.51
N GLN A 11 0.16 13.34 -0.75
CA GLN A 11 -1.18 13.69 -1.23
C GLN A 11 -2.28 12.72 -0.73
N PHE A 12 -1.90 11.49 -0.34
CA PHE A 12 -2.82 10.44 0.10
C PHE A 12 -2.47 10.01 1.52
N SER A 13 -3.48 9.90 2.38
CA SER A 13 -3.31 9.46 3.76
C SER A 13 -2.99 7.97 3.78
N ARG A 14 -2.13 7.58 4.72
CA ARG A 14 -1.84 6.19 5.02
C ARG A 14 -2.55 5.82 6.31
N ILE A 15 -3.33 4.75 6.25
CA ILE A 15 -3.96 4.17 7.42
C ILE A 15 -3.10 3.00 7.92
N PRO A 16 -2.80 2.91 9.23
CA PRO A 16 -2.21 1.72 9.80
C PRO A 16 -3.17 0.54 9.62
N PHE A 17 -2.72 -0.51 8.94
CA PHE A 17 -3.53 -1.70 8.73
C PHE A 17 -2.62 -2.93 8.73
N LYS A 18 -2.76 -3.76 9.76
CA LYS A 18 -1.93 -4.95 9.94
C LYS A 18 -2.62 -6.16 9.36
N ALA A 19 -2.03 -6.74 8.33
CA ALA A 19 -2.54 -7.93 7.67
C ALA A 19 -1.38 -8.71 7.02
N GLU A 20 -1.59 -10.00 6.78
CA GLU A 20 -0.67 -10.78 5.94
C GLU A 20 -0.90 -10.39 4.47
N VAL A 21 0.20 -10.15 3.76
CA VAL A 21 0.19 -9.89 2.33
C VAL A 21 1.11 -10.87 1.62
N THR A 22 0.75 -11.20 0.38
CA THR A 22 1.60 -11.98 -0.51
C THR A 22 2.13 -11.07 -1.61
N LEU A 23 3.44 -11.04 -1.77
CA LEU A 23 4.11 -10.41 -2.91
C LEU A 23 4.43 -11.48 -3.95
N LYS A 24 4.02 -11.25 -5.19
CA LYS A 24 4.32 -12.11 -6.35
C LYS A 24 5.16 -11.32 -7.33
N GLY A 25 6.37 -11.81 -7.60
CA GLY A 25 7.31 -11.22 -8.55
C GLY A 25 7.88 -12.25 -9.51
N ALA A 26 8.77 -11.81 -10.39
CA ALA A 26 9.40 -12.69 -11.39
C ALA A 26 10.19 -13.85 -10.76
N SER A 27 10.74 -13.63 -9.56
CA SER A 27 11.58 -14.60 -8.84
C SER A 27 10.77 -15.56 -7.95
N GLY A 28 9.44 -15.42 -7.90
CA GLY A 28 8.54 -16.23 -7.09
C GLY A 28 7.60 -15.40 -6.22
N GLU A 29 7.00 -16.07 -5.25
CA GLU A 29 6.09 -15.45 -4.28
C GLU A 29 6.66 -15.53 -2.86
N GLY A 30 6.17 -14.66 -2.00
CA GLY A 30 6.36 -14.83 -0.58
C GLY A 30 5.61 -13.81 0.25
N ARG A 31 5.59 -14.08 1.55
CA ARG A 31 4.67 -13.43 2.49
C ARG A 31 5.37 -12.34 3.28
N SER A 32 4.61 -11.30 3.60
CA SER A 32 5.04 -10.22 4.49
C SER A 32 3.88 -9.71 5.34
N GLU A 33 4.20 -8.84 6.28
CA GLU A 33 3.24 -8.08 7.08
C GLU A 33 3.03 -6.70 6.45
N LEU A 34 1.79 -6.35 6.18
CA LEU A 34 1.37 -4.98 5.86
C LEU A 34 1.43 -4.12 7.13
N LEU A 35 2.02 -2.93 7.02
CA LEU A 35 2.18 -1.98 8.11
C LEU A 35 1.20 -0.80 7.95
N ASP A 36 1.16 -0.23 6.75
CA ASP A 36 0.20 0.80 6.37
C ASP A 36 -0.22 0.67 4.91
N ILE A 37 -1.38 1.23 4.58
CA ILE A 37 -1.93 1.24 3.22
C ILE A 37 -2.60 2.57 2.89
N SER A 38 -2.60 2.94 1.61
CA SER A 38 -3.22 4.13 1.04
C SER A 38 -3.78 3.82 -0.35
N LEU A 39 -4.54 4.74 -0.95
CA LEU A 39 -5.02 4.58 -2.33
C LEU A 39 -3.91 4.51 -3.39
N LYS A 40 -2.68 4.93 -3.06
CA LYS A 40 -1.54 4.95 -3.99
C LYS A 40 -0.42 3.98 -3.65
N GLY A 41 -0.63 3.08 -2.69
CA GLY A 41 0.37 2.08 -2.35
C GLY A 41 0.32 1.62 -0.91
N ALA A 42 1.31 0.81 -0.56
CA ALA A 42 1.39 0.08 0.68
C ALA A 42 2.80 0.16 1.29
N LEU A 43 2.89 0.02 2.60
CA LEU A 43 4.14 -0.21 3.31
C LEU A 43 4.11 -1.59 3.95
N ILE A 44 5.11 -2.41 3.63
CA ILE A 44 5.23 -3.74 4.20
C ILE A 44 6.53 -3.87 4.98
N ALA A 45 6.57 -4.84 5.90
CA ALA A 45 7.84 -5.29 6.47
C ALA A 45 8.72 -5.88 5.35
N CYS A 46 10.04 -5.70 5.45
CA CYS A 46 10.97 -6.39 4.57
C CYS A 46 11.09 -7.84 5.04
N PRO A 47 10.67 -8.86 4.24
CA PRO A 47 10.81 -10.24 4.66
C PRO A 47 12.29 -10.62 4.75
N SER A 48 12.65 -11.37 5.79
CA SER A 48 14.03 -11.84 5.98
C SER A 48 14.53 -12.61 4.76
N GLY A 49 15.62 -12.13 4.15
CA GLY A 49 16.24 -12.77 2.98
C GLY A 49 15.61 -12.40 1.64
N TRP A 50 14.60 -11.52 1.62
CA TRP A 50 14.05 -11.00 0.36
C TRP A 50 15.03 -10.03 -0.29
N GLN A 51 15.46 -10.35 -1.51
CA GLN A 51 16.30 -9.48 -2.32
C GLN A 51 15.41 -8.76 -3.32
N THR A 52 15.29 -7.45 -3.17
CA THR A 52 14.60 -6.61 -4.14
C THR A 52 15.36 -5.30 -4.35
N LYS A 53 15.03 -4.59 -5.43
CA LYS A 53 15.64 -3.30 -5.81
C LYS A 53 14.56 -2.25 -6.07
N LEU A 54 14.94 -0.98 -5.93
CA LEU A 54 14.09 0.13 -6.34
C LEU A 54 13.69 -0.02 -7.81
N GLY A 55 12.42 0.25 -8.11
CA GLY A 55 11.85 0.12 -9.45
C GLY A 55 11.44 -1.30 -9.83
N GLU A 56 11.64 -2.30 -8.97
CA GLU A 56 11.17 -3.65 -9.24
C GLU A 56 9.66 -3.76 -9.07
N GLN A 57 9.02 -4.56 -9.91
CA GLN A 57 7.57 -4.71 -9.97
C GLN A 57 7.10 -5.99 -9.28
N PHE A 58 6.00 -5.87 -8.55
CA PHE A 58 5.35 -6.98 -7.85
C PHE A 58 3.83 -6.84 -7.91
N SER A 59 3.13 -7.95 -7.97
CA SER A 59 1.71 -8.00 -7.62
C SER A 59 1.60 -8.21 -6.10
N LEU A 60 0.90 -7.29 -5.42
CA LEU A 60 0.60 -7.36 -4.00
C LEU A 60 -0.82 -7.88 -3.83
N GLU A 61 -0.97 -8.95 -3.05
CA GLU A 61 -2.26 -9.51 -2.66
C GLU A 61 -2.46 -9.32 -1.15
N LEU A 62 -3.52 -8.60 -0.80
CA LEU A 62 -3.98 -8.38 0.57
C LEU A 62 -5.29 -9.12 0.78
N GLN A 63 -5.30 -10.10 1.68
CA GLN A 63 -6.53 -10.73 2.13
C GLN A 63 -7.15 -9.92 3.25
N LEU A 64 -8.44 -9.60 3.12
CA LEU A 64 -9.19 -8.92 4.18
C LEU A 64 -9.79 -9.96 5.13
N ASP A 65 -9.62 -9.75 6.43
CA ASP A 65 -10.12 -10.68 7.46
C ASP A 65 -11.64 -10.90 7.34
N GLY A 66 -12.05 -12.17 7.35
CA GLY A 66 -13.46 -12.56 7.48
C GLY A 66 -14.19 -12.89 6.17
N ASP A 67 -13.65 -12.53 5.00
CA ASP A 67 -14.27 -12.78 3.69
C ASP A 67 -13.28 -13.42 2.70
N SER A 68 -13.80 -14.00 1.60
CA SER A 68 -13.00 -14.39 0.43
C SER A 68 -12.52 -13.18 -0.42
N THR A 69 -12.54 -11.98 0.17
CA THR A 69 -12.24 -10.72 -0.50
C THR A 69 -10.75 -10.47 -0.49
N THR A 70 -10.17 -10.29 -1.68
CA THR A 70 -8.75 -10.01 -1.86
C THR A 70 -8.60 -8.69 -2.60
N ILE A 71 -7.73 -7.80 -2.11
CA ILE A 71 -7.28 -6.62 -2.84
C ILE A 71 -5.99 -7.01 -3.56
N CYS A 72 -6.02 -6.95 -4.88
CA CYS A 72 -4.87 -7.18 -5.75
C CYS A 72 -4.43 -5.86 -6.37
N MET A 73 -3.13 -5.56 -6.34
CA MET A 73 -2.58 -4.39 -7.02
C MET A 73 -1.20 -4.68 -7.60
N ASP A 74 -0.96 -4.17 -8.80
CA ASP A 74 0.38 -4.13 -9.39
C ASP A 74 1.12 -2.95 -8.79
N THR A 75 2.34 -3.21 -8.33
CA THR A 75 3.13 -2.27 -7.58
C THR A 75 4.56 -2.18 -8.08
N THR A 76 5.18 -1.03 -7.83
CA THR A 76 6.61 -0.82 -8.01
C THR A 76 7.24 -0.49 -6.66
N VAL A 77 8.43 -1.03 -6.39
CA VAL A 77 9.21 -0.68 -5.22
C VAL A 77 9.69 0.78 -5.32
N ALA A 78 9.08 1.65 -4.53
CA ALA A 78 9.37 3.08 -4.48
C ALA A 78 10.32 3.46 -3.34
N HIS A 79 10.43 2.62 -2.30
CA HIS A 79 11.34 2.84 -1.18
C HIS A 79 11.85 1.52 -0.62
N LEU A 80 13.13 1.47 -0.25
CA LEU A 80 13.76 0.33 0.39
C LEU A 80 14.58 0.75 1.60
N SER A 81 14.47 -0.04 2.65
CA SER A 81 15.30 0.04 3.86
C SER A 81 15.50 -1.37 4.44
N GLU A 82 16.30 -1.48 5.49
CA GLU A 82 16.55 -2.77 6.15
C GLU A 82 15.30 -3.45 6.72
N LYS A 83 14.26 -2.68 7.08
CA LYS A 83 13.08 -3.19 7.80
C LYS A 83 11.78 -3.06 7.05
N ILE A 84 11.68 -2.14 6.10
CA ILE A 84 10.44 -1.83 5.40
C ILE A 84 10.67 -1.66 3.91
N ILE A 85 9.66 -2.04 3.14
CA ILE A 85 9.56 -1.86 1.69
C ILE A 85 8.34 -0.99 1.42
N GLY A 86 8.56 0.13 0.73
CA GLY A 86 7.49 1.01 0.26
C GLY A 86 7.12 0.68 -1.18
N LEU A 87 5.85 0.37 -1.39
CA LEU A 87 5.28 0.00 -2.67
C LEU A 87 4.41 1.16 -3.19
N HIS A 88 4.61 1.52 -4.44
CA HIS A 88 3.71 2.41 -5.18
C HIS A 88 2.74 1.56 -6.01
N CYS A 89 1.45 1.86 -5.93
CA CYS A 89 0.43 1.22 -6.75
C CYS A 89 0.48 1.79 -8.17
N GLU A 90 0.82 0.94 -9.14
CA GLU A 90 0.82 1.26 -10.58
C GLU A 90 -0.58 1.04 -11.16
N HIS A 91 -1.14 -0.15 -10.92
CA HIS A 91 -2.45 -0.55 -11.41
C HIS A 91 -3.20 -1.32 -10.32
N ILE A 92 -4.51 -1.10 -10.28
CA ILE A 92 -5.43 -1.79 -9.40
C ILE A 92 -6.74 -1.94 -10.15
N ASP A 93 -7.32 -3.14 -10.11
CA ASP A 93 -8.58 -3.40 -10.78
C ASP A 93 -9.77 -2.75 -10.03
N VAL A 94 -10.91 -2.68 -10.70
CA VAL A 94 -12.11 -1.98 -10.21
C VAL A 94 -12.68 -2.61 -8.94
N GLU A 95 -12.59 -3.94 -8.80
CA GLU A 95 -13.07 -4.64 -7.60
C GLU A 95 -12.13 -4.35 -6.43
N SER A 96 -10.82 -4.52 -6.62
CA SER A 96 -9.79 -4.24 -5.63
C SER A 96 -9.80 -2.79 -5.14
N ILE A 97 -9.94 -1.79 -6.04
CA ILE A 97 -9.99 -0.37 -5.62
C ILE A 97 -11.27 -0.04 -4.85
N THR A 98 -12.38 -0.72 -5.15
CA THR A 98 -13.64 -0.55 -4.42
C THR A 98 -13.49 -1.05 -2.99
N HIS A 99 -12.87 -2.22 -2.80
CA HIS A 99 -12.57 -2.76 -1.47
C HIS A 99 -11.55 -1.90 -0.71
N LEU A 100 -10.49 -1.45 -1.38
CA LEU A 100 -9.50 -0.56 -0.78
C LEU A 100 -10.11 0.77 -0.34
N ARG A 101 -10.97 1.37 -1.17
CA ARG A 101 -11.72 2.58 -0.83
C ARG A 101 -12.54 2.37 0.44
N ARG A 102 -13.28 1.26 0.52
CA ARG A 102 -14.10 0.93 1.69
C ARG A 102 -13.24 0.70 2.95
N LEU A 103 -12.11 0.03 2.80
CA LEU A 103 -11.15 -0.17 3.89
C LEU A 103 -10.66 1.17 4.44
N ILE A 104 -10.28 2.09 3.56
CA ILE A 104 -9.80 3.43 3.94
C ILE A 104 -10.92 4.26 4.57
N GLU A 105 -12.13 4.22 4.01
CA GLU A 105 -13.31 4.89 4.56
C GLU A 105 -13.58 4.48 6.02
N LEU A 106 -13.58 3.17 6.28
CA LEU A 106 -13.86 2.60 7.59
C LEU A 106 -12.79 2.96 8.63
N ASN A 107 -11.54 3.10 8.21
CA ASN A 107 -10.43 3.45 9.11
C ASN A 107 -10.24 4.97 9.31
N LEU A 108 -10.58 5.80 8.31
CA LEU A 108 -10.51 7.27 8.43
C LEU A 108 -11.62 7.84 9.33
N GLY A 109 -12.77 7.16 9.41
CA GLY A 109 -13.90 7.58 10.24
C GLY A 109 -14.58 8.89 9.82
N ASN A 110 -14.11 9.53 8.73
CA ASN A 110 -14.69 10.73 8.16
C ASN A 110 -14.73 10.64 6.62
N PRO A 111 -15.92 10.57 6.00
CA PRO A 111 -16.07 10.45 4.55
C PRO A 111 -15.52 11.65 3.77
N ASP A 112 -15.50 12.86 4.35
CA ASP A 112 -14.99 14.06 3.68
C ASP A 112 -13.48 13.98 3.39
N LEU A 113 -12.73 13.23 4.19
CA LEU A 113 -11.30 13.00 3.97
C LEU A 113 -11.07 12.08 2.77
N LEU A 114 -11.91 11.05 2.63
CA LEU A 114 -11.83 10.12 1.50
C LEU A 114 -12.18 10.82 0.19
N ASP A 115 -13.21 11.68 0.17
CA ASP A 115 -13.59 12.41 -1.04
C ASP A 115 -12.47 13.31 -1.57
N ARG A 116 -11.67 13.89 -0.67
CA ARG A 116 -10.46 14.66 -1.04
C ARG A 116 -9.40 13.78 -1.69
N GLU A 117 -9.17 12.59 -1.15
CA GLU A 117 -8.22 11.64 -1.74
C GLU A 117 -8.68 11.15 -3.11
N LEU A 118 -9.99 10.92 -3.29
CA LEU A 118 -10.53 10.52 -4.58
C LEU A 118 -10.42 11.63 -5.62
N ALA A 119 -10.69 12.88 -5.25
CA ALA A 119 -10.48 14.02 -6.14
C ALA A 119 -9.01 14.15 -6.58
N ALA A 120 -8.06 13.78 -5.72
CA ALA A 120 -6.64 13.74 -6.02
C ALA A 120 -6.22 12.58 -6.95
N LEU A 121 -7.03 11.53 -7.12
CA LEU A 121 -6.74 10.45 -8.09
C LEU A 121 -6.99 10.86 -9.54
N SER A 122 -7.89 11.81 -9.77
CA SER A 122 -8.29 12.30 -11.10
C SER A 122 -7.55 13.56 -11.55
N ALA A 123 -6.63 14.06 -10.73
CA ALA A 123 -5.92 15.33 -10.93
C ALA A 123 -4.54 15.13 -11.59
#